data_AF-A0A3P7YER3-F1
#
_entry.id   AF-A0A3P7YER3-F1
#
_cell.length_a   1.000
_cell.length_b   1.000
_cell.length_c   1.000
_cell.angle_alpha   90.00
_cell.angle_beta   90.00
_cell.angle_gamma   90.00
#
_symmetry.space_group_name_H-M   'P 1'
#
loop_
_entity.id
_entity.type
_entity.pdbx_description
1 polymer ?
#
loop_
_entity_poly.entity_id
_entity_poly.type
_entity_poly.pdbx_seq_one_letter_code
_entity_poly.pdbx_strand_id
1 'polypeptide(L)'
;MVTGGVISGIGKGIISSSIGTILKAYGWNVTCIKIDPYLNIDAGTFSPFEHGEVYVLDDGSEVDLDLGNYERFLNITLTKDNNITTGKIYQKVIEKERRGDYLGKTVQVVPHITDAIIEWVTNVSRIPVDESGSTPEVCIIELGGTIGDIESMPYVEAFRQMLFRVGSVNFCCVHVSLVPQLQSVGEPKTKPTQVIVSLDVSDLYEVPLRLNDQNLCSILLEHFQLNPKLHIEYPILGKWKALTRQMELASEIVHIAIVGKYTKLSDAYLSLLKVI
;
A
#
# COMPACT_ATOMS: atom_id res chain seq x y z
N MET A 1 -0.37 1.50 -9.23
CA MET A 1 0.76 0.84 -8.56
C MET A 1 1.57 1.89 -7.83
N VAL A 2 1.82 1.69 -6.54
CA VAL A 2 2.66 2.53 -5.69
C VAL A 2 3.98 1.80 -5.45
N THR A 3 5.09 2.49 -5.66
CA THR A 3 6.44 1.92 -5.56
C THR A 3 7.34 2.87 -4.77
N GLY A 4 8.44 2.38 -4.22
CA GLY A 4 9.39 3.20 -3.46
C GLY A 4 10.80 3.12 -4.00
N GLY A 5 11.52 4.22 -3.90
CA GLY A 5 12.95 4.31 -4.17
C GLY A 5 13.74 4.81 -2.96
N VAL A 6 15.07 4.75 -3.08
CA VAL A 6 16.05 5.29 -2.13
C VAL A 6 16.17 4.55 -0.80
N ILE A 7 15.08 4.42 -0.04
CA ILE A 7 15.07 3.75 1.27
C ILE A 7 13.72 3.04 1.52
N SER A 8 13.76 1.92 2.24
CA SER A 8 12.56 1.27 2.78
C SER A 8 11.96 2.13 3.90
N GLY A 9 10.67 1.93 4.22
CA GLY A 9 10.02 2.67 5.32
C GLY A 9 9.70 4.15 5.06
N ILE A 10 9.83 4.64 3.82
CA ILE A 10 9.54 6.04 3.44
C ILE A 10 8.05 6.46 3.55
N GLY A 11 7.17 5.60 4.06
CA GLY A 11 5.74 5.88 4.16
C GLY A 11 4.91 5.52 2.93
N LYS A 12 5.36 4.54 2.12
CA LYS A 12 4.58 3.99 0.98
C LYS A 12 3.16 3.59 1.41
N GLY A 13 3.04 2.83 2.51
CA GLY A 13 1.76 2.42 3.11
C GLY A 13 0.81 3.60 3.34
N ILE A 14 1.32 4.70 3.88
CA ILE A 14 0.52 5.91 4.16
C ILE A 14 0.12 6.62 2.88
N ILE A 15 1.03 6.74 1.89
CA ILE A 15 0.72 7.33 0.58
C ILE A 15 -0.34 6.50 -0.15
N SER A 16 -0.19 5.17 -0.20
CA SER A 16 -1.17 4.24 -0.78
C SER A 16 -2.54 4.38 -0.11
N SER A 17 -2.58 4.40 1.23
CA SER A 17 -3.80 4.58 2.03
C SER A 17 -4.46 5.92 1.75
N SER A 18 -3.65 6.98 1.64
CA SER A 18 -4.12 8.35 1.40
C SER A 18 -4.72 8.52 0.01
N ILE A 19 -4.08 7.95 -1.02
CA ILE A 19 -4.63 7.92 -2.38
C ILE A 19 -6.00 7.23 -2.39
N GLY A 20 -6.13 6.09 -1.72
CA GLY A 20 -7.42 5.39 -1.64
C GLY A 20 -8.48 6.19 -0.91
N THR A 21 -8.10 6.89 0.17
CA THR A 21 -9.00 7.73 0.96
C THR A 21 -9.56 8.86 0.11
N ILE A 22 -8.69 9.52 -0.66
CA ILE A 22 -9.06 10.57 -1.60
C ILE A 22 -10.00 10.00 -2.68
N LEU A 23 -9.66 8.89 -3.32
CA LEU A 23 -10.51 8.28 -4.34
C LEU A 23 -11.89 7.87 -3.80
N LYS A 24 -11.97 7.29 -2.59
CA LYS A 24 -13.26 7.00 -1.92
C LYS A 24 -14.04 8.28 -1.62
N ALA A 25 -13.37 9.38 -1.26
CA ALA A 25 -14.01 10.68 -1.09
C ALA A 25 -14.59 11.23 -2.40
N TYR A 26 -14.09 10.80 -3.57
CA TYR A 26 -14.66 11.12 -4.88
C TYR A 26 -15.64 10.05 -5.41
N GLY A 27 -16.00 9.07 -4.56
CA GLY A 27 -17.04 8.09 -4.80
C GLY A 27 -16.64 6.81 -5.50
N TRP A 28 -15.34 6.57 -5.62
CA TRP A 28 -14.83 5.35 -6.22
C TRP A 28 -14.76 4.23 -5.20
N ASN A 29 -15.15 3.02 -5.62
CA ASN A 29 -14.94 1.83 -4.81
C ASN A 29 -13.49 1.38 -4.96
N VAL A 30 -12.75 1.37 -3.85
CA VAL A 30 -11.30 1.12 -3.82
C VAL A 30 -10.99 -0.14 -3.04
N THR A 31 -10.10 -0.97 -3.59
CA THR A 31 -9.45 -2.09 -2.88
C THR A 31 -7.94 -1.92 -2.89
N CYS A 32 -7.25 -2.63 -2.00
CA CYS A 32 -5.80 -2.59 -1.86
C CYS A 32 -5.19 -4.00 -1.97
N ILE A 33 -4.02 -4.07 -2.57
CA ILE A 33 -3.16 -5.26 -2.59
C ILE A 33 -1.75 -4.84 -2.18
N LYS A 34 -1.23 -5.49 -1.15
CA LYS A 34 0.17 -5.37 -0.70
C LYS A 34 0.98 -6.50 -1.29
N ILE A 35 2.14 -6.17 -1.85
CA ILE A 35 3.12 -7.13 -2.29
C ILE A 35 4.36 -6.99 -1.44
N ASP A 36 4.71 -8.06 -0.75
CA ASP A 36 5.95 -8.16 -0.01
C ASP A 36 6.94 -9.06 -0.73
N PRO A 37 8.10 -8.53 -1.14
CA PRO A 37 9.03 -9.30 -1.95
C PRO A 37 9.83 -10.37 -1.17
N TYR A 38 9.62 -10.51 0.14
CA TYR A 38 10.24 -11.56 0.96
C TYR A 38 9.69 -12.97 0.65
N LEU A 39 10.45 -13.99 1.04
CA LEU A 39 10.15 -15.41 0.76
C LEU A 39 9.18 -16.07 1.75
N ASN A 40 9.01 -15.52 2.95
CA ASN A 40 8.04 -16.03 3.92
C ASN A 40 6.63 -16.05 3.30
N ILE A 41 5.83 -17.06 3.64
CA ILE A 41 4.45 -17.19 3.13
C ILE A 41 3.55 -16.11 3.74
N ASP A 42 3.75 -15.81 5.02
CA ASP A 42 3.01 -14.86 5.81
C ASP A 42 3.93 -14.15 6.81
N ALA A 43 3.36 -13.20 7.54
CA ALA A 43 4.09 -12.43 8.54
C ALA A 43 4.31 -13.21 9.85
N GLY A 44 3.60 -14.33 10.06
CA GLY A 44 3.54 -15.07 11.34
C GLY A 44 4.86 -15.62 11.85
N THR A 45 5.77 -15.90 10.93
CA THR A 45 7.11 -16.44 11.25
C THR A 45 8.15 -15.35 11.52
N PHE A 46 7.83 -14.07 11.31
CA PHE A 46 8.76 -12.98 11.59
C PHE A 46 8.89 -12.72 13.09
N SER A 47 10.11 -12.39 13.48
CA SER A 47 10.36 -11.73 14.75
C SER A 47 9.84 -10.29 14.68
N PRO A 48 9.18 -9.77 15.72
CA PRO A 48 8.81 -8.36 15.77
C PRO A 48 9.99 -7.41 15.59
N PHE A 49 11.22 -7.84 15.90
CA PHE A 49 12.45 -7.07 15.69
C PHE A 49 12.85 -6.88 14.23
N GLU A 50 12.45 -7.79 13.34
CA GLU A 50 12.84 -7.76 11.93
C GLU A 50 11.85 -6.96 11.10
N HIS A 51 10.55 -7.12 11.39
CA HIS A 51 9.48 -6.69 10.51
C HIS A 51 8.38 -5.88 11.21
N GLY A 52 8.57 -5.57 12.49
CA GLY A 52 7.56 -4.90 13.30
C GLY A 52 6.40 -5.81 13.69
N GLU A 53 5.29 -5.19 14.08
CA GLU A 53 4.06 -5.90 14.45
C GLU A 53 3.52 -6.75 13.28
N VAL A 54 3.11 -7.98 13.60
CA VAL A 54 2.28 -8.81 12.73
C VAL A 54 0.84 -8.36 12.90
N TYR A 55 0.19 -7.95 11.81
CA TYR A 55 -1.22 -7.58 11.83
C TYR A 55 -2.09 -8.80 11.52
N VAL A 56 -3.23 -8.92 12.18
CA VAL A 56 -4.17 -10.03 11.98
C VAL A 56 -5.46 -9.49 11.37
N LEU A 57 -5.82 -10.00 10.19
CA LEU A 57 -7.06 -9.64 9.49
C LEU A 57 -8.29 -10.34 10.11
N ASP A 58 -9.48 -9.89 9.74
CA ASP A 58 -10.76 -10.47 10.18
C ASP A 58 -10.90 -11.96 9.83
N ASP A 59 -10.28 -12.40 8.72
CA ASP A 59 -10.24 -13.81 8.32
C ASP A 59 -9.23 -14.66 9.09
N GLY A 60 -8.54 -14.09 10.09
CA GLY A 60 -7.57 -14.74 10.96
C GLY A 60 -6.17 -14.88 10.34
N SER A 61 -5.92 -14.27 9.18
CA SER A 61 -4.60 -14.33 8.55
C SER A 61 -3.61 -13.33 9.13
N GLU A 62 -2.36 -13.77 9.24
CA GLU A 62 -1.22 -12.99 9.73
C GLU A 62 -0.52 -12.30 8.55
N VAL A 63 -0.53 -10.97 8.54
CA VAL A 63 -0.09 -10.16 7.40
C VAL A 63 0.80 -8.99 7.84
N ASP A 64 1.41 -8.34 6.85
CA ASP A 64 2.14 -7.10 7.04
C ASP A 64 1.27 -5.97 7.61
N LEU A 65 1.90 -5.10 8.40
CA LEU A 65 1.27 -4.01 9.12
C LEU A 65 0.64 -2.94 8.21
N ASP A 66 1.10 -2.81 6.96
CA ASP A 66 0.51 -1.86 6.02
C ASP A 66 -0.95 -2.19 5.70
N LEU A 67 -1.36 -3.47 5.77
CA LEU A 67 -2.76 -3.84 5.56
C LEU A 67 -3.68 -3.21 6.61
N GLY A 68 -3.22 -3.13 7.86
CA GLY A 68 -3.96 -2.43 8.92
C GLY A 68 -4.04 -0.92 8.70
N ASN A 69 -3.13 -0.31 7.94
CA ASN A 69 -3.28 1.09 7.52
C ASN A 69 -4.39 1.22 6.48
N TYR A 70 -4.45 0.31 5.50
CA TYR A 70 -5.48 0.33 4.46
C TYR A 70 -6.88 0.16 5.06
N GLU A 71 -7.08 -0.82 5.96
CA GLU A 71 -8.39 -1.04 6.59
C GLU A 71 -8.84 0.20 7.38
N ARG A 72 -7.96 0.79 8.18
CA ARG A 72 -8.26 1.99 8.99
C ARG A 72 -8.56 3.22 8.15
N PHE A 73 -7.76 3.49 7.11
CA PHE A 73 -7.92 4.68 6.28
C PHE A 73 -9.13 4.58 5.35
N LEU A 74 -9.35 3.39 4.78
CA LEU A 74 -10.36 3.19 3.73
C LEU A 74 -11.70 2.70 4.28
N ASN A 75 -11.74 2.25 5.52
CA ASN A 75 -12.89 1.59 6.13
C ASN A 75 -13.37 0.44 5.23
N ILE A 76 -12.50 -0.54 5.03
CA ILE A 76 -12.70 -1.77 4.25
C ILE A 76 -12.17 -2.96 5.06
N THR A 77 -12.61 -4.16 4.70
CA THR A 77 -12.13 -5.42 5.27
C THR A 77 -11.35 -6.18 4.21
N LEU A 78 -10.05 -6.39 4.46
CA LEU A 78 -9.17 -7.12 3.56
C LEU A 78 -9.10 -8.59 3.97
N THR A 79 -8.62 -9.42 3.04
CA THR A 79 -8.42 -10.86 3.26
C THR A 79 -6.95 -11.23 3.07
N LYS A 80 -6.58 -12.46 3.45
CA LYS A 80 -5.24 -13.01 3.23
C LYS A 80 -4.72 -12.91 1.80
N ASP A 81 -5.63 -12.85 0.83
CA ASP A 81 -5.30 -12.80 -0.60
C ASP A 81 -4.94 -11.38 -1.06
N ASN A 82 -5.27 -10.35 -0.27
CA ASN A 82 -4.82 -8.97 -0.46
C ASN A 82 -3.35 -8.78 -0.07
N ASN A 83 -2.74 -9.73 0.64
CA ASN A 83 -1.31 -9.77 0.91
C ASN A 83 -0.64 -10.85 0.04
N ILE A 84 0.16 -10.42 -0.93
CA ILE A 84 0.95 -11.29 -1.79
C ILE A 84 2.38 -11.29 -1.27
N THR A 85 2.97 -12.47 -1.14
CA THR A 85 4.39 -12.62 -0.83
C THR A 85 5.09 -13.44 -1.92
N THR A 86 6.41 -13.31 -2.06
CA THR A 86 7.17 -14.14 -3.00
C THR A 86 7.01 -15.62 -2.64
N GLY A 87 6.96 -15.95 -1.35
CA GLY A 87 6.66 -17.29 -0.86
C GLY A 87 5.36 -17.87 -1.41
N LYS A 88 4.24 -17.15 -1.28
CA LYS A 88 2.92 -17.57 -1.78
C LYS A 88 2.93 -17.82 -3.29
N ILE A 89 3.54 -16.92 -4.06
CA ILE A 89 3.60 -17.03 -5.52
C ILE A 89 4.43 -18.24 -5.95
N TYR A 90 5.62 -18.40 -5.37
CA TYR A 90 6.51 -19.52 -5.70
C TYR A 90 5.89 -20.85 -5.31
N GLN A 91 5.31 -20.94 -4.11
CA GLN A 91 4.59 -22.12 -3.67
C GLN A 91 3.49 -22.51 -4.66
N LYS A 92 2.63 -21.57 -5.06
CA LYS A 92 1.55 -21.81 -6.02
C LYS A 92 2.06 -22.33 -7.37
N VAL A 93 3.14 -21.76 -7.90
CA VAL A 93 3.73 -22.19 -9.18
C VAL A 93 4.39 -23.57 -9.07
N ILE A 94 5.11 -23.82 -7.98
CA ILE A 94 5.74 -25.12 -7.72
C ILE A 94 4.67 -26.22 -7.56
N GLU A 95 3.57 -25.95 -6.85
CA GLU A 95 2.47 -26.90 -6.68
C GLU A 95 1.76 -27.22 -8.00
N LYS A 96 1.49 -26.20 -8.85
CA LYS A 96 0.97 -26.41 -10.21
C LYS A 96 1.91 -27.29 -11.04
N GLU A 97 3.22 -27.06 -10.91
CA GLU A 97 4.23 -27.85 -11.62
C GLU A 97 4.26 -29.30 -11.16
N ARG A 98 4.27 -29.57 -9.84
CA ARG A 98 4.22 -30.93 -9.28
C ARG A 98 2.95 -31.69 -9.65
N ARG A 99 1.81 -31.00 -9.82
CA ARG A 99 0.56 -31.58 -10.30
C ARG A 99 0.56 -31.93 -11.79
N GLY A 100 1.52 -31.41 -12.55
CA GLY A 100 1.65 -31.63 -13.99
C GLY A 100 0.91 -30.62 -14.86
N ASP A 101 0.46 -29.49 -14.30
CA ASP A 101 -0.31 -28.47 -15.04
C ASP A 101 0.48 -27.84 -16.20
N TYR A 102 1.81 -27.88 -16.13
CA TYR A 102 2.71 -27.38 -17.19
C TYR A 102 3.12 -28.45 -18.22
N LEU A 103 2.45 -29.62 -18.21
CA LEU A 103 2.62 -30.70 -19.20
C LEU A 103 4.08 -31.17 -19.37
N GLY A 104 4.84 -31.18 -18.26
CA GLY A 104 6.25 -31.59 -18.23
C GLY A 104 7.22 -30.61 -18.90
N LYS A 105 6.78 -29.40 -19.28
CA LYS A 105 7.65 -28.35 -19.82
C LYS A 105 8.39 -27.61 -18.71
N THR A 106 9.49 -26.97 -19.06
CA THR A 106 10.30 -26.16 -18.14
C THR A 106 9.51 -24.98 -17.58
N VAL A 107 9.50 -24.85 -16.26
CA VAL A 107 8.95 -23.68 -15.54
C VAL A 107 10.07 -22.67 -15.29
N GLN A 108 9.77 -21.40 -15.52
CA GLN A 108 10.71 -20.28 -15.50
C GLN A 108 10.05 -19.04 -14.87
N VAL A 109 10.86 -18.08 -14.39
CA VAL A 109 10.35 -16.82 -13.83
C VAL A 109 9.44 -16.10 -14.82
N VAL A 110 9.90 -15.95 -16.07
CA VAL A 110 9.07 -15.47 -17.18
C VAL A 110 8.75 -16.64 -18.10
N PRO A 111 7.48 -16.93 -18.40
CA PRO A 111 6.29 -16.18 -18.00
C PRO A 111 5.63 -16.68 -16.70
N HIS A 112 6.02 -17.84 -16.14
CA HIS A 112 5.19 -18.54 -15.16
C HIS A 112 5.01 -17.81 -13.82
N ILE A 113 6.06 -17.20 -13.27
CA ILE A 113 5.95 -16.41 -12.02
C ILE A 113 5.25 -15.09 -12.33
N THR A 114 5.60 -14.41 -13.42
CA THR A 114 4.98 -13.14 -13.80
C THR A 114 3.49 -13.29 -14.09
N ASP A 115 3.07 -14.37 -14.77
CA ASP A 115 1.67 -14.68 -15.04
C ASP A 115 0.92 -15.01 -13.76
N ALA A 116 1.54 -15.75 -12.82
CA ALA A 116 0.92 -16.06 -11.54
C ALA A 116 0.65 -14.79 -10.71
N ILE A 117 1.56 -13.81 -10.74
CA ILE A 117 1.37 -12.50 -10.10
C ILE A 117 0.20 -11.75 -10.76
N ILE A 118 0.19 -11.64 -12.09
CA ILE A 118 -0.87 -10.94 -12.83
C ILE A 118 -2.24 -11.60 -12.59
N GLU A 119 -2.30 -12.94 -12.63
CA GLU A 119 -3.50 -13.73 -12.36
C GLU A 119 -4.02 -13.44 -10.94
N TRP A 120 -3.14 -13.46 -9.95
CA TRP A 120 -3.51 -13.19 -8.56
C TRP A 120 -4.11 -11.79 -8.39
N VAL A 121 -3.39 -10.76 -8.85
CA VAL A 121 -3.85 -9.36 -8.77
C VAL A 121 -5.19 -9.17 -9.48
N THR A 122 -5.34 -9.74 -10.68
CA THR A 122 -6.57 -9.61 -11.47
C THR A 122 -7.76 -10.26 -10.78
N ASN A 123 -7.55 -11.39 -10.08
CA ASN A 123 -8.62 -12.07 -9.37
C ASN A 123 -9.01 -11.33 -8.09
N VAL A 124 -8.02 -10.95 -7.26
CA VAL A 124 -8.25 -10.31 -5.97
C VAL A 124 -8.83 -8.90 -6.11
N SER A 125 -8.38 -8.14 -7.12
CA SER A 125 -8.90 -6.79 -7.38
C SER A 125 -10.41 -6.72 -7.67
N ARG A 126 -11.06 -7.85 -7.96
CA ARG A 126 -12.50 -7.94 -8.24
C ARG A 126 -13.34 -8.39 -7.04
N ILE A 127 -12.70 -8.81 -5.95
CA ILE A 127 -13.38 -9.28 -4.75
C ILE A 127 -13.89 -8.04 -3.98
N PRO A 128 -15.19 -7.97 -3.64
CA PRO A 128 -15.72 -6.92 -2.79
C PRO A 128 -15.06 -6.91 -1.40
N VAL A 129 -14.76 -5.72 -0.89
CA VAL A 129 -14.04 -5.52 0.39
C VAL A 129 -14.82 -4.63 1.37
N ASP A 130 -16.07 -4.30 1.06
CA ASP A 130 -16.92 -3.51 1.92
C ASP A 130 -18.37 -4.04 1.94
N GLU A 131 -19.17 -3.50 2.86
CA GLU A 131 -20.57 -3.90 3.07
C GLU A 131 -21.47 -3.70 1.84
N SER A 132 -21.03 -2.90 0.86
CA SER A 132 -21.81 -2.69 -0.36
C SER A 132 -21.87 -3.94 -1.23
N GLY A 133 -20.93 -4.89 -1.06
CA GLY A 133 -20.80 -6.07 -1.91
C GLY A 133 -20.45 -5.76 -3.37
N SER A 134 -20.11 -4.50 -3.67
CA SER A 134 -19.81 -4.07 -5.03
C SER A 134 -18.38 -4.43 -5.41
N THR A 135 -18.18 -4.79 -6.68
CA THR A 135 -16.83 -4.99 -7.23
C THR A 135 -16.04 -3.68 -7.17
N PRO A 136 -14.79 -3.69 -6.67
CA PRO A 136 -13.93 -2.51 -6.68
C PRO A 136 -13.67 -2.02 -8.11
N GLU A 137 -13.57 -0.71 -8.26
CA GLU A 137 -13.33 -0.05 -9.54
C GLU A 137 -11.89 0.43 -9.68
N VAL A 138 -11.25 0.74 -8.55
CA VAL A 138 -9.83 1.07 -8.49
C VAL A 138 -9.13 0.12 -7.52
N CYS A 139 -8.05 -0.50 -7.99
CA CYS A 139 -7.17 -1.32 -7.15
C CYS A 139 -5.85 -0.59 -6.95
N ILE A 140 -5.53 -0.27 -5.69
CA ILE A 140 -4.22 0.25 -5.31
C ILE A 140 -3.32 -0.94 -5.03
N ILE A 141 -2.23 -1.03 -5.78
CA ILE A 141 -1.24 -2.09 -5.61
C ILE A 141 0.01 -1.43 -5.06
N GLU A 142 0.43 -1.81 -3.86
CA GLU A 142 1.69 -1.37 -3.28
C GLU A 142 2.75 -2.46 -3.40
N LEU A 143 3.90 -2.12 -3.99
CA LEU A 143 5.09 -2.95 -3.95
C LEU A 143 5.98 -2.54 -2.77
N GLY A 144 6.12 -3.44 -1.80
CA GLY A 144 7.06 -3.38 -0.69
C GLY A 144 8.52 -3.41 -1.16
N GLY A 145 9.44 -3.20 -0.23
CA GLY A 145 10.87 -3.07 -0.54
C GLY A 145 11.22 -1.79 -1.31
N THR A 146 12.36 -1.82 -1.99
CA THR A 146 12.87 -0.71 -2.81
C THR A 146 13.00 -1.18 -4.26
N ILE A 147 12.51 -0.37 -5.21
CA ILE A 147 12.75 -0.64 -6.63
C ILE A 147 14.24 -0.59 -6.92
N GLY A 148 14.73 -1.59 -7.64
CA GLY A 148 16.14 -1.79 -7.97
C GLY A 148 16.70 -3.05 -7.32
N ASP A 149 16.09 -3.51 -6.23
CA ASP A 149 16.49 -4.75 -5.56
C ASP A 149 16.06 -5.99 -6.37
N ILE A 150 16.87 -7.05 -6.31
CA ILE A 150 16.68 -8.30 -7.07
C ILE A 150 15.31 -8.92 -6.76
N GLU A 151 14.88 -8.84 -5.50
CA GLU A 151 13.60 -9.38 -5.03
C GLU A 151 12.38 -8.73 -5.70
N SER A 152 12.52 -7.48 -6.16
CA SER A 152 11.44 -6.74 -6.83
C SER A 152 11.35 -7.01 -8.33
N MET A 153 12.38 -7.61 -8.94
CA MET A 153 12.46 -7.78 -10.40
C MET A 153 11.28 -8.57 -11.01
N PRO A 154 10.83 -9.70 -10.42
CA PRO A 154 9.68 -10.43 -10.97
C PRO A 154 8.39 -9.59 -10.97
N TYR A 155 8.17 -8.79 -9.93
CA TYR A 155 7.00 -7.93 -9.81
C TYR A 155 7.04 -6.77 -10.79
N VAL A 156 8.18 -6.10 -10.93
CA VAL A 156 8.36 -5.02 -11.90
C VAL A 156 8.09 -5.53 -13.32
N GLU A 157 8.60 -6.71 -13.68
CA GLU A 157 8.33 -7.32 -14.99
C GLU A 157 6.86 -7.73 -15.15
N ALA A 158 6.24 -8.31 -14.12
CA ALA A 158 4.82 -8.66 -14.14
C ALA A 158 3.93 -7.42 -14.37
N PHE A 159 4.20 -6.32 -13.68
CA PHE A 159 3.43 -5.08 -13.84
C PHE A 159 3.74 -4.34 -15.14
N ARG A 160 4.96 -4.45 -15.66
CA ARG A 160 5.28 -3.99 -17.02
C ARG A 160 4.43 -4.74 -18.04
N GLN A 161 4.32 -6.07 -17.94
CA GLN A 161 3.44 -6.86 -18.82
C GLN A 161 1.96 -6.50 -18.61
N MET A 162 1.52 -6.30 -17.37
CA MET A 162 0.15 -5.90 -17.04
C MET A 162 -0.21 -4.56 -17.69
N LEU A 163 0.66 -3.55 -17.61
CA LEU A 163 0.52 -2.26 -18.29
C LEU A 163 0.25 -2.44 -19.80
N PHE A 164 0.99 -3.32 -20.48
CA PHE A 164 0.75 -3.60 -21.90
C PHE A 164 -0.57 -4.34 -22.16
N ARG A 165 -1.03 -5.18 -21.23
CA ARG A 165 -2.29 -5.92 -21.35
C ARG A 165 -3.51 -5.02 -21.15
N VAL A 166 -3.47 -4.10 -20.18
CA VAL A 166 -4.62 -3.24 -19.82
C VAL A 166 -4.60 -1.88 -20.52
N GLY A 167 -3.45 -1.45 -21.04
CA GLY A 167 -3.24 -0.14 -21.64
C GLY A 167 -2.86 0.94 -20.62
N SER A 168 -2.17 1.98 -21.09
CA SER A 168 -1.65 3.07 -20.25
C SER A 168 -2.72 3.88 -19.53
N VAL A 169 -3.92 3.99 -20.11
CA VAL A 169 -5.06 4.69 -19.49
C VAL A 169 -5.54 3.94 -18.24
N ASN A 170 -5.45 2.60 -18.22
CA ASN A 170 -5.96 1.77 -17.12
C ASN A 170 -4.88 1.42 -16.08
N PHE A 171 -3.68 2.00 -16.18
CA PHE A 171 -2.59 1.72 -15.26
C PHE A 171 -1.77 2.98 -14.98
N CYS A 172 -1.68 3.36 -13.71
CA CYS A 172 -0.87 4.48 -13.25
C CYS A 172 0.22 3.99 -12.29
N CYS A 173 1.43 4.54 -12.42
CA CYS A 173 2.53 4.30 -11.50
C CYS A 173 2.78 5.56 -10.66
N VAL A 174 2.71 5.42 -9.34
CA VAL A 174 3.09 6.44 -8.37
C VAL A 174 4.40 5.98 -7.73
N HIS A 175 5.46 6.78 -7.88
CA HIS A 175 6.77 6.47 -7.30
C HIS A 175 7.06 7.40 -6.14
N VAL A 176 7.24 6.83 -4.95
CA VAL A 176 7.58 7.55 -3.73
C VAL A 176 9.09 7.55 -3.58
N SER A 177 9.70 8.72 -3.41
CA SER A 177 11.14 8.86 -3.32
C SER A 177 11.53 9.91 -2.29
N LEU A 178 12.72 9.76 -1.71
CA LEU A 178 13.23 10.65 -0.66
C LEU A 178 13.93 11.85 -1.26
N VAL A 179 13.67 13.02 -0.69
CA VAL A 179 14.39 14.25 -1.01
C VAL A 179 15.19 14.66 0.22
N PRO A 180 16.44 14.20 0.35
CA PRO A 180 17.22 14.47 1.55
C PRO A 180 17.58 15.96 1.62
N GLN A 181 17.36 16.56 2.79
CA GLN A 181 17.90 17.88 3.14
C GLN A 181 19.08 17.69 4.09
N LEU A 182 20.29 17.89 3.57
CA LEU A 182 21.50 17.76 4.36
C LEU A 182 21.75 19.06 5.14
N GLN A 183 21.83 18.97 6.47
CA GLN A 183 22.07 20.11 7.37
C GLN A 183 23.35 20.88 7.02
N SER A 184 24.36 20.21 6.44
CA SER A 184 25.62 20.81 6.03
C SER A 184 25.53 21.69 4.78
N VAL A 185 24.49 21.54 3.96
CA VAL A 185 24.36 22.26 2.67
C VAL A 185 23.14 23.17 2.64
N GLY A 186 22.15 22.97 3.51
CA GLY A 186 20.97 23.83 3.66
C GLY A 186 19.94 23.75 2.54
N GLU A 187 20.32 23.25 1.36
CA GLU A 187 19.43 23.08 0.21
C GLU A 187 18.92 21.63 0.06
N PRO A 188 17.65 21.43 -0.33
CA PRO A 188 17.12 20.11 -0.69
C PRO A 188 17.90 19.51 -1.86
N LYS A 189 18.32 18.26 -1.74
CA LYS A 189 19.01 17.55 -2.82
C LYS A 189 18.02 16.74 -3.63
N THR A 190 17.66 17.26 -4.79
CA THR A 190 16.72 16.65 -5.74
C THR A 190 17.40 15.68 -6.72
N LYS A 191 18.73 15.48 -6.64
CA LYS A 191 19.42 14.51 -7.51
C LYS A 191 18.85 13.08 -7.43
N PRO A 192 18.46 12.55 -6.26
CA PRO A 192 17.78 11.26 -6.16
C PRO A 192 16.35 11.27 -6.74
N THR A 193 15.71 12.45 -6.83
CA THR A 193 14.29 12.60 -7.20
C THR A 193 14.07 13.88 -8.00
N GLN A 194 13.97 13.79 -9.33
CA GLN A 194 13.88 14.98 -10.20
C GLN A 194 12.46 15.52 -10.41
N VAL A 195 11.43 14.84 -9.90
CA VAL A 195 10.01 15.25 -9.95
C VAL A 195 9.47 15.17 -8.53
N ILE A 196 9.14 16.31 -7.91
CA ILE A 196 8.78 16.31 -6.47
C ILE A 196 7.53 17.13 -6.20
N VAL A 197 6.65 16.52 -5.44
CA VAL A 197 5.81 17.19 -4.46
C VAL A 197 6.16 16.59 -3.09
N SER A 198 6.50 17.43 -2.09
CA SER A 198 7.04 16.98 -0.80
C SER A 198 6.10 17.36 0.35
N LEU A 199 5.87 16.44 1.28
CA LEU A 199 5.08 16.67 2.47
C LEU A 199 5.75 16.03 3.68
N ASP A 200 6.35 16.86 4.52
CA ASP A 200 6.55 16.51 5.92
C ASP A 200 5.27 16.92 6.66
N VAL A 201 4.68 16.00 7.40
CA VAL A 201 3.50 16.27 8.23
C VAL A 201 3.79 15.87 9.68
N SER A 202 3.23 16.63 10.60
CA SER A 202 3.24 16.30 12.03
C SER A 202 2.45 15.04 12.32
N ASP A 203 1.38 14.83 11.56
CA ASP A 203 0.42 13.76 11.79
C ASP A 203 0.08 13.03 10.48
N LEU A 204 0.05 11.69 10.54
CA LEU A 204 -0.26 10.82 9.41
C LEU A 204 -1.66 11.04 8.84
N TYR A 205 -2.62 11.51 9.64
CA TYR A 205 -3.98 11.82 9.22
C TYR A 205 -4.06 13.13 8.39
N GLU A 206 -3.00 13.95 8.36
CA GLU A 206 -2.92 15.10 7.46
C GLU A 206 -2.58 14.71 6.01
N VAL A 207 -1.92 13.57 5.78
CA VAL A 207 -1.40 13.19 4.46
C VAL A 207 -2.47 13.20 3.36
N PRO A 208 -3.67 12.61 3.54
CA PRO A 208 -4.73 12.68 2.52
C PRO A 208 -5.14 14.12 2.18
N LEU A 209 -5.21 15.01 3.18
CA LEU A 209 -5.59 16.41 2.98
C LEU A 209 -4.53 17.13 2.16
N ARG A 210 -3.27 16.95 2.52
CA ARG A 210 -2.14 17.59 1.86
C ARG A 210 -1.97 17.13 0.40
N LEU A 211 -2.12 15.83 0.13
CA LEU A 211 -2.11 15.30 -1.23
C LEU A 211 -3.30 15.82 -2.05
N ASN A 212 -4.46 16.00 -1.42
CA ASN A 212 -5.63 16.59 -2.06
C ASN A 212 -5.41 18.06 -2.41
N ASP A 213 -4.80 18.86 -1.52
CA ASP A 213 -4.44 20.27 -1.79
C ASP A 213 -3.47 20.41 -2.97
N GLN A 214 -2.68 19.37 -3.24
CA GLN A 214 -1.76 19.27 -4.38
C GLN A 214 -2.44 18.78 -5.66
N ASN A 215 -3.78 18.65 -5.67
CA ASN A 215 -4.59 18.19 -6.80
C ASN A 215 -4.26 16.76 -7.28
N LEU A 216 -3.73 15.90 -6.41
CA LEU A 216 -3.41 14.51 -6.77
C LEU A 216 -4.64 13.77 -7.31
N CYS A 217 -5.82 14.00 -6.72
CA CYS A 217 -7.05 13.36 -7.20
C CYS A 217 -7.36 13.75 -8.65
N SER A 218 -7.30 15.03 -8.97
CA SER A 218 -7.61 15.54 -10.31
C SER A 218 -6.67 14.95 -11.35
N ILE A 219 -5.37 14.87 -11.03
CA ILE A 219 -4.36 14.24 -11.89
C ILE A 219 -4.68 12.76 -12.13
N LEU A 220 -5.04 12.02 -11.07
CA LEU A 220 -5.40 10.61 -11.20
C LEU A 220 -6.68 10.43 -12.04
N LEU A 221 -7.72 11.22 -11.78
CA LEU A 221 -8.98 11.14 -12.52
C LEU A 221 -8.79 11.50 -14.01
N GLU A 222 -7.99 12.52 -14.32
CA GLU A 222 -7.64 12.87 -15.70
C GLU A 222 -6.88 11.74 -16.39
N HIS A 223 -5.86 11.17 -15.73
CA HIS A 223 -5.08 10.05 -16.26
C HIS A 223 -5.97 8.84 -16.62
N PHE A 224 -6.85 8.47 -15.69
CA PHE A 224 -7.77 7.34 -15.87
C PHE A 224 -9.01 7.68 -16.72
N GLN A 225 -9.16 8.92 -17.19
CA GLN A 225 -10.33 9.41 -17.92
C GLN A 225 -11.64 9.20 -17.14
N LEU A 226 -11.57 9.42 -15.83
CA LEU A 226 -12.65 9.23 -14.89
C LEU A 226 -13.29 10.56 -14.52
N ASN A 227 -14.63 10.56 -14.36
CA ASN A 227 -15.35 11.70 -13.80
C ASN A 227 -15.63 11.45 -12.31
N PRO A 228 -15.50 12.46 -11.43
CA PRO A 228 -16.00 12.35 -10.07
C PRO A 228 -17.43 11.79 -10.07
N LYS A 229 -17.70 10.74 -9.30
CA LYS A 229 -19.06 10.19 -9.18
C LYS A 229 -19.96 11.03 -8.30
N LEU A 230 -19.36 12.05 -7.70
CA LEU A 230 -19.72 12.65 -6.44
C LEU A 230 -19.14 14.07 -6.51
N HIS A 231 -20.01 15.10 -6.48
CA HIS A 231 -19.72 16.43 -7.03
C HIS A 231 -19.40 17.56 -6.00
N ILE A 232 -19.44 17.32 -4.68
CA ILE A 232 -19.31 18.38 -3.65
C ILE A 232 -18.48 17.86 -2.46
N GLU A 233 -17.62 18.72 -1.90
CA GLU A 233 -16.74 18.48 -0.73
C GLU A 233 -17.29 17.41 0.24
N TYR A 234 -16.71 16.21 0.16
CA TYR A 234 -17.33 15.00 0.71
C TYR A 234 -17.24 14.91 2.23
N PRO A 235 -18.24 14.28 2.90
CA PRO A 235 -18.18 13.95 4.32
C PRO A 235 -16.93 13.16 4.71
N ILE A 236 -16.29 12.41 3.80
CA ILE A 236 -15.03 11.73 4.10
C ILE A 236 -13.94 12.77 4.39
N LEU A 237 -13.51 13.58 3.42
CA LEU A 237 -12.47 14.59 3.68
C LEU A 237 -12.89 15.62 4.73
N GLY A 238 -14.18 15.93 4.85
CA GLY A 238 -14.71 16.74 5.96
C GLY A 238 -14.46 16.10 7.33
N LYS A 239 -14.69 14.78 7.48
CA LYS A 239 -14.36 14.03 8.71
C LYS A 239 -12.86 14.00 8.97
N TRP A 240 -12.03 13.84 7.93
CA TRP A 240 -10.57 13.91 8.07
C TRP A 240 -10.11 15.28 8.56
N LYS A 241 -10.62 16.38 7.96
CA LYS A 241 -10.34 17.76 8.43
C LYS A 241 -10.80 17.97 9.88
N ALA A 242 -11.94 17.40 10.27
CA ALA A 242 -12.43 17.50 11.64
C ALA A 242 -11.54 16.72 12.64
N LEU A 243 -11.11 15.51 12.25
CA LEU A 243 -10.21 14.67 13.04
C LEU A 243 -8.86 15.37 13.26
N THR A 244 -8.20 15.82 12.20
CA THR A 244 -6.89 16.49 12.32
C THR A 244 -7.00 17.76 13.16
N ARG A 245 -8.05 18.55 12.97
CA ARG A 245 -8.32 19.73 13.80
C ARG A 245 -8.54 19.38 15.26
N GLN A 246 -9.23 18.28 15.57
CA GLN A 246 -9.43 17.83 16.95
C GLN A 246 -8.10 17.44 17.59
N MET A 247 -7.22 16.76 16.85
CA MET A 247 -5.88 16.37 17.31
C MET A 247 -4.99 17.60 17.55
N GLU A 248 -5.04 18.60 16.65
CA GLU A 248 -4.31 19.87 16.81
C GLU A 248 -4.78 20.69 18.03
N LEU A 249 -6.09 20.65 18.34
CA LEU A 249 -6.67 21.40 19.45
C LEU A 249 -6.53 20.68 20.81
N ALA A 250 -6.08 19.44 20.82
CA ALA A 250 -5.90 18.68 22.05
C ALA A 250 -4.80 19.31 22.92
N SER A 251 -5.18 19.82 24.09
CA SER A 251 -4.26 20.50 25.02
C SER A 251 -4.04 19.75 26.33
N GLU A 252 -4.94 18.84 26.70
CA GLU A 252 -4.82 18.06 27.92
C GLU A 252 -3.90 16.86 27.69
N ILE A 253 -2.93 16.69 28.61
CA ILE A 253 -1.96 15.59 28.54
C ILE A 253 -2.40 14.50 29.51
N VAL A 254 -2.64 13.30 28.98
CA VAL A 254 -2.90 12.09 29.78
C VAL A 254 -1.71 11.16 29.64
N HIS A 255 -1.18 10.69 30.78
CA HIS A 255 -0.08 9.74 30.79
C HIS A 255 -0.61 8.31 30.80
N ILE A 256 -0.35 7.57 29.73
CA ILE A 256 -0.73 6.16 29.57
C ILE A 256 0.54 5.32 29.57
N ALA A 257 0.63 4.35 30.48
CA ALA A 257 1.76 3.43 30.56
C ALA A 257 1.48 2.17 29.73
N ILE A 258 2.30 1.90 28.71
CA ILE A 258 2.24 0.69 27.92
C ILE A 258 3.28 -0.30 28.46
N VAL A 259 2.81 -1.44 28.97
CA VAL A 259 3.68 -2.51 29.49
C VAL A 259 3.79 -3.60 28.43
N GLY A 260 4.88 -3.54 27.66
CA GLY A 260 5.20 -4.50 26.61
C GLY A 260 6.50 -5.24 26.86
N LYS A 261 6.71 -6.35 26.14
CA LYS A 261 7.98 -7.08 26.12
C LYS A 261 9.06 -6.35 25.31
N TYR A 262 8.66 -5.62 24.26
CA TYR A 262 9.55 -5.02 23.27
C TYR A 262 9.47 -3.49 23.23
N THR A 263 9.43 -2.82 24.39
CA THR A 263 9.16 -1.37 24.50
C THR A 263 10.18 -0.45 23.83
N LYS A 264 11.36 -0.97 23.47
CA LYS A 264 12.37 -0.22 22.70
C LYS A 264 12.12 -0.22 21.18
N LEU A 265 11.13 -0.98 20.72
CA LEU A 265 10.75 -1.09 19.33
C LEU A 265 9.30 -0.60 19.18
N SER A 266 9.14 0.65 18.78
CA SER A 266 7.82 1.27 18.56
C SER A 266 6.96 0.46 17.59
N ASP A 267 7.60 -0.11 16.57
CA ASP A 267 6.93 -0.76 15.45
C ASP A 267 6.28 -2.10 15.86
N ALA A 268 6.72 -2.70 16.97
CA ALA A 268 6.12 -3.90 17.53
C ALA A 268 4.74 -3.67 18.16
N TYR A 269 4.35 -2.41 18.38
CA TYR A 269 3.09 -2.02 19.01
C TYR A 269 2.37 -0.92 18.24
N LEU A 270 2.65 -0.75 16.95
CA LEU A 270 2.22 0.42 16.19
C LEU A 270 0.69 0.53 16.11
N SER A 271 -0.03 -0.59 15.98
CA SER A 271 -1.48 -0.61 15.97
C SER A 271 -2.08 -0.14 17.30
N LEU A 272 -1.46 -0.50 18.42
CA LEU A 272 -1.85 -0.04 19.75
C LEU A 272 -1.57 1.46 19.90
N LEU A 273 -0.39 1.91 19.49
CA LEU A 273 0.02 3.31 19.56
C LEU A 273 -0.84 4.24 18.69
N LYS A 274 -1.46 3.73 17.62
CA LYS A 274 -2.35 4.50 16.74
C LYS A 274 -3.77 4.67 17.28
N VAL A 275 -4.19 3.86 18.27
CA VAL A 275 -5.56 3.90 18.83
C VAL A 275 -5.61 4.67 20.15
N ILE A 276 -4.45 4.82 20.81
CA ILE A 276 -4.27 5.63 22.02
C ILE A 276 -4.14 7.11 21.64
#